data_AF-A0A139PN97-F1
#
_entry.id   AF-A0A139PN97-F1
#
_cell.length_a   1.000
_cell.length_b   1.000
_cell.length_c   1.000
_cell.angle_alpha   90.00
_cell.angle_beta   90.00
_cell.angle_gamma   90.00
#
_symmetry.space_group_name_H-M   'P 1'
#
loop_
_entity.id
_entity.type
_entity.pdbx_description
1 polymer ?
#
loop_
_entity_poly.entity_id
_entity_poly.type
_entity_poly.pdbx_seq_one_letter_code
_entity_poly.pdbx_strand_id
1 'polypeptide(L)'
;MREFYEETGIEVRVEKLLNVYTKYSDIYPNGDEAQVLIILYLVSSETFISTNFFSSDETLELGFFDHRDVYNIAIVNQQHQDMINDFFQNKFPIDR
;
A
#
# COMPACT_ATOMS: atom_id res chain seq x y z
N MET A 1 -8.55 6.61 -2.94
CA MET A 1 -9.27 7.87 -2.67
C MET A 1 -9.84 7.85 -1.27
N ARG A 2 -10.99 7.21 -1.05
CA ARG A 2 -11.64 7.09 0.27
C ARG A 2 -10.71 6.50 1.35
N GLU A 3 -10.21 5.27 1.15
CA GLU A 3 -9.36 4.59 2.15
C GLU A 3 -8.13 5.42 2.52
N PHE A 4 -7.42 5.95 1.50
CA PHE A 4 -6.22 6.78 1.74
C PHE A 4 -6.55 8.00 2.62
N TYR A 5 -7.70 8.64 2.43
CA TYR A 5 -8.11 9.77 3.27
C TYR A 5 -8.57 9.33 4.67
N GLU A 6 -9.35 8.25 4.78
CA GLU A 6 -9.83 7.74 6.06
C GLU A 6 -8.68 7.22 6.96
N GLU A 7 -7.63 6.65 6.36
CA GLU A 7 -6.48 6.10 7.08
C GLU A 7 -5.33 7.09 7.27
N THR A 8 -5.19 8.11 6.40
CA THR A 8 -4.05 9.06 6.47
C THR A 8 -4.42 10.53 6.61
N GLY A 9 -5.67 10.89 6.37
CA GLY A 9 -6.13 12.30 6.32
C GLY A 9 -5.65 13.06 5.09
N ILE A 10 -4.96 12.42 4.14
CA ILE A 10 -4.38 13.07 2.97
C ILE A 10 -5.30 12.91 1.77
N GLU A 11 -5.69 14.04 1.19
CA GLU A 11 -6.35 14.07 -0.11
C GLU A 11 -5.32 13.86 -1.22
N VAL A 12 -5.62 12.93 -2.13
CA VAL A 12 -4.73 12.54 -3.23
C VAL A 12 -5.47 12.57 -4.56
N ARG A 13 -4.76 12.43 -5.67
CA ARG A 13 -5.33 12.16 -6.99
C ARG A 13 -4.57 11.00 -7.62
N VAL A 14 -5.29 10.16 -8.36
CA VAL A 14 -4.67 9.05 -9.10
C VAL A 14 -3.99 9.58 -10.34
N GLU A 15 -2.69 9.30 -10.46
CA GLU A 15 -1.88 9.67 -11.64
C GLU A 15 -1.81 8.52 -12.64
N LYS A 16 -1.65 7.30 -12.14
CA LYS A 16 -1.39 6.13 -12.99
C LYS A 16 -1.74 4.83 -12.28
N LEU A 17 -2.31 3.89 -13.03
CA LEU A 17 -2.34 2.47 -12.65
C LEU A 17 -0.95 1.87 -12.89
N LEU A 18 -0.31 1.38 -11.84
CA LEU A 18 1.03 0.78 -11.92
C LEU A 18 0.96 -0.71 -12.21
N ASN A 19 0.15 -1.47 -11.45
CA ASN A 19 -0.02 -2.90 -11.68
C ASN A 19 -1.30 -3.47 -11.02
N VAL A 20 -1.65 -4.70 -11.40
CA VAL A 20 -2.66 -5.53 -10.74
C VAL A 20 -2.03 -6.87 -10.35
N TYR A 21 -2.13 -7.22 -9.07
CA TYR A 21 -1.59 -8.45 -8.47
C TYR A 21 -2.77 -9.39 -8.22
N THR A 22 -2.77 -10.57 -8.84
CA THR A 22 -3.94 -11.47 -8.89
C THR A 22 -3.65 -12.90 -8.46
N LYS A 23 -2.38 -13.30 -8.30
CA LYS A 23 -2.00 -14.69 -7.99
C LYS A 23 -1.66 -14.95 -6.53
N TYR A 24 -2.22 -14.15 -5.64
CA TYR A 24 -2.02 -14.30 -4.21
C TYR A 24 -3.30 -14.86 -3.56
N SER A 25 -3.12 -15.72 -2.57
CA SER A 25 -4.16 -16.12 -1.64
C SER A 25 -3.71 -15.84 -0.22
N ASP A 26 -4.68 -15.66 0.67
CA ASP A 26 -4.45 -15.52 2.10
C ASP A 26 -5.34 -16.51 2.85
N ILE A 27 -4.83 -17.01 3.98
CA ILE A 27 -5.52 -17.96 4.84
C ILE A 27 -5.76 -17.29 6.18
N TYR A 28 -7.02 -17.01 6.48
CA TYR A 28 -7.42 -16.38 7.72
C TYR A 28 -7.27 -17.34 8.91
N PRO A 29 -7.16 -16.83 10.16
CA PRO A 29 -6.99 -17.68 11.35
C PRO A 29 -8.11 -18.70 11.58
N ASN A 30 -9.30 -18.47 11.02
CA ASN A 30 -10.42 -19.40 11.06
C ASN A 30 -10.35 -20.51 9.98
N GLY A 31 -9.33 -20.50 9.13
CA GLY A 31 -9.10 -21.47 8.06
C GLY A 31 -9.73 -21.11 6.71
N ASP A 32 -10.41 -19.96 6.61
CA ASP A 32 -10.94 -19.49 5.34
C ASP A 32 -9.79 -19.10 4.40
N GLU A 33 -9.85 -19.58 3.16
CA GLU A 33 -8.92 -19.19 2.11
C GLU A 33 -9.61 -18.26 1.12
N ALA A 34 -9.01 -17.10 0.88
CA ALA A 34 -9.48 -16.13 -0.09
C ALA A 34 -8.39 -15.83 -1.12
N GLN A 35 -8.78 -15.79 -2.40
CA GLN A 35 -7.95 -15.17 -3.42
C GLN A 35 -8.03 -13.65 -3.26
N VAL A 36 -6.89 -13.01 -3.06
CA VAL A 36 -6.78 -11.57 -2.87
C VAL A 36 -6.34 -10.91 -4.17
N LEU A 37 -6.93 -9.75 -4.47
CA LEU A 37 -6.59 -8.94 -5.63
C LEU A 37 -6.16 -7.55 -5.16
N ILE A 38 -5.00 -7.10 -5.61
CA ILE A 38 -4.48 -5.76 -5.31
C ILE A 38 -4.30 -4.96 -6.59
N ILE A 39 -4.73 -3.71 -6.54
CA ILE A 39 -4.54 -2.74 -7.61
C ILE A 39 -3.65 -1.61 -7.08
N LEU A 40 -2.44 -1.50 -7.62
CA LEU A 40 -1.49 -0.47 -7.21
C LEU A 40 -1.64 0.76 -8.11
N TYR A 41 -1.89 1.91 -7.48
CA TYR A 41 -1.92 3.21 -8.15
C TYR A 41 -0.77 4.11 -7.67
N LEU A 42 -0.20 4.87 -8.60
CA LEU A 42 0.59 6.05 -8.28
C LEU A 42 -0.38 7.21 -8.01
N VAL A 43 -0.17 7.91 -6.90
CA VAL A 43 -0.98 9.04 -6.50
C VAL A 43 -0.10 10.26 -6.18
N SER A 44 -0.67 11.45 -6.34
CA SER A 44 -0.07 12.71 -5.89
C SER A 44 -0.99 13.35 -4.86
N SER A 45 -0.44 14.01 -3.84
CA SER A 45 -1.27 14.80 -2.93
C SER A 45 -1.87 16.02 -3.65
N GLU A 46 -3.11 16.36 -3.30
CA GLU A 46 -3.78 17.57 -3.77
C GLU A 46 -3.56 18.76 -2.81
N THR A 47 -3.10 18.48 -1.60
CA THR A 47 -2.92 19.46 -0.53
C THR A 47 -1.50 19.39 0.03
N PHE A 48 -1.15 20.34 0.90
CA PHE A 48 0.11 20.25 1.62
C PHE A 48 0.02 19.13 2.66
N ILE A 49 0.98 18.21 2.62
CA ILE A 49 1.08 17.13 3.60
C ILE A 49 1.65 17.70 4.89
N SER A 50 0.81 17.80 5.92
CA SER A 50 1.26 18.12 7.27
C SER A 50 1.99 16.92 7.89
N THR A 51 3.04 17.17 8.68
CA THR A 51 3.69 16.15 9.51
C THR A 51 2.99 15.95 10.86
N ASN A 52 1.80 16.55 11.04
CA ASN A 52 1.00 16.29 12.23
C ASN A 52 0.53 14.84 12.26
N PHE A 53 0.42 14.29 13.46
CA PHE A 53 -0.12 12.94 13.65
C PHE A 53 -1.59 12.90 13.21
N PHE A 54 -1.88 12.07 12.22
CA PHE A 54 -3.23 11.63 11.91
C PHE A 54 -3.51 10.34 12.67
N SER A 55 -4.70 10.23 13.25
CA SER A 55 -5.14 9.05 13.98
C SER A 55 -6.51 8.62 13.46
N SER A 56 -6.66 7.33 13.21
CA SER A 56 -7.95 6.69 12.96
C SER A 56 -8.08 5.44 13.83
N ASP A 57 -9.28 4.88 13.91
CA ASP A 57 -9.51 3.64 14.65
C ASP A 57 -8.74 2.44 14.04
N GLU A 58 -8.33 2.55 12.79
CA GLU A 58 -7.64 1.49 12.02
C GLU A 58 -6.13 1.71 11.94
N THR A 59 -5.64 2.94 12.15
CA THR A 59 -4.23 3.32 11.99
C THR A 59 -3.62 3.78 13.30
N LEU A 60 -2.69 2.98 13.83
CA LEU A 60 -1.98 3.29 15.08
C LEU A 60 -0.96 4.43 14.93
N GLU A 61 -0.22 4.44 13.83
CA GLU A 61 0.82 5.44 13.54
C GLU A 61 1.07 5.54 12.03
N LEU A 62 1.52 6.71 11.57
CA LEU A 62 1.92 6.97 10.19
C LEU A 62 3.27 7.66 10.13
N GLY A 63 4.02 7.38 9.07
CA GLY A 63 5.30 8.01 8.80
C GLY A 63 5.64 8.01 7.32
N PHE A 64 6.55 8.92 6.95
CA PHE A 64 7.25 8.87 5.68
C PHE A 64 8.55 8.13 5.88
N PHE A 65 8.79 7.11 5.05
CA PHE A 65 9.95 6.24 5.15
C PHE A 65 10.81 6.40 3.90
N ASP A 66 12.14 6.42 4.09
CA ASP A 66 13.04 6.30 2.96
C ASP A 66 13.08 4.85 2.46
N HIS A 67 13.63 4.64 1.26
CA HIS A 67 13.70 3.31 0.64
C HIS A 67 14.43 2.27 1.52
N ARG A 68 15.46 2.68 2.27
CA ARG A 68 16.23 1.79 3.14
C ARG A 68 15.45 1.43 4.39
N ASP A 69 14.71 2.39 4.95
CA ASP A 69 13.86 2.17 6.12
C ASP A 69 12.78 1.15 5.80
N VAL A 70 12.12 1.27 4.64
CA VAL A 70 11.06 0.35 4.20
C VAL A 70 11.54 -1.11 4.16
N TYR A 71 12.79 -1.39 3.78
CA TYR A 71 13.33 -2.75 3.79
C TYR A 71 13.48 -3.37 5.19
N ASN A 72 13.52 -2.55 6.23
CA ASN A 72 13.62 -3.00 7.61
C ASN A 72 12.24 -3.15 8.28
N ILE A 73 11.15 -2.77 7.59
CA ILE A 73 9.79 -2.91 8.08
C ILE A 73 9.28 -4.31 7.73
N ALA A 74 8.81 -5.04 8.73
CA ALA A 74 8.16 -6.32 8.51
C ALA A 74 6.79 -6.09 7.85
N ILE A 75 6.68 -6.42 6.57
CA ILE A 75 5.42 -6.37 5.82
C ILE A 75 4.68 -7.70 6.02
N VAL A 76 3.43 -7.63 6.49
CA VAL A 76 2.65 -8.81 6.88
C VAL A 76 2.38 -9.74 5.68
N ASN A 77 2.00 -9.16 4.53
CA ASN A 77 1.56 -9.94 3.37
C ASN A 77 2.60 -9.91 2.24
N GLN A 78 2.92 -11.08 1.67
CA GLN A 78 3.90 -11.21 0.57
C GLN A 78 3.56 -10.33 -0.64
N GLN A 79 2.27 -10.20 -0.97
CA GLN A 79 1.81 -9.33 -2.07
C GLN A 79 2.20 -7.86 -1.87
N HIS A 80 2.13 -7.34 -0.65
CA HIS A 80 2.52 -5.96 -0.35
C HIS A 80 4.05 -5.81 -0.42
N GLN A 81 4.79 -6.80 0.06
CA GLN A 81 6.26 -6.80 -0.03
C GLN A 81 6.73 -6.79 -1.49
N ASP A 82 6.09 -7.61 -2.34
CA ASP A 82 6.35 -7.68 -3.77
C ASP A 82 5.99 -6.37 -4.49
N MET A 83 4.84 -5.79 -4.16
CA MET A 83 4.39 -4.49 -4.65
C MET A 83 5.41 -3.37 -4.35
N ILE A 84 5.92 -3.32 -3.11
CA ILE A 84 6.95 -2.36 -2.69
C ILE A 84 8.25 -2.58 -3.47
N ASN A 85 8.70 -3.83 -3.59
CA ASN A 85 9.91 -4.18 -4.33
C ASN A 85 9.82 -3.74 -5.80
N ASP A 86 8.68 -3.97 -6.43
CA ASP A 86 8.40 -3.61 -7.82
C ASP A 86 8.43 -2.11 -8.06
N PHE A 87 7.82 -1.36 -7.15
CA PHE A 87 7.81 0.10 -7.19
C PHE A 87 9.24 0.64 -7.18
N PHE A 88 10.07 0.22 -6.23
CA PHE A 88 11.44 0.70 -6.12
C PHE A 88 12.38 0.17 -7.21
N GLN A 89 12.11 -1.02 -7.76
CA GLN A 89 12.84 -1.54 -8.92
C GLN A 89 12.35 -0.96 -10.25
N ASN A 90 11.25 -0.21 -10.25
CA ASN A 90 10.53 0.25 -11.43
C ASN A 90 10.22 -0.90 -12.41
N LYS A 91 9.73 -2.02 -11.87
CA LYS A 91 9.37 -3.24 -12.62
C LYS A 91 7.95 -3.68 -12.28
N PHE A 92 7.05 -3.57 -13.25
CA PHE A 92 5.65 -3.96 -13.09
C PHE A 92 5.33 -5.11 -14.05
N PRO A 93 5.64 -6.36 -13.69
CA PRO A 93 5.40 -7.50 -14.57
C PRO A 93 3.90 -7.73 -14.74
N ILE A 94 3.52 -8.11 -15.96
CA ILE A 94 2.18 -8.58 -16.27
C ILE A 94 2.00 -9.95 -15.59
N ASP A 95 0.82 -10.17 -15.01
CA ASP A 95 0.39 -11.48 -14.48
C ASP A 95 1.15 -11.94 -13.22
N ARG A 96 1.23 -11.03 -12.23
CA ARG A 96 1.86 -11.26 -10.92
C ARG A 96 0.91 -11.79 -9.86
#